data_AF-A0A2N5DPL6-F1
#
_entry.id   AF-A0A2N5DPL6-F1
#
_cell.length_a   1.000
_cell.length_b   1.000
_cell.length_c   1.000
_cell.angle_alpha   90.00
_cell.angle_beta   90.00
_cell.angle_gamma   90.00
#
_symmetry.space_group_name_H-M   'P 1'
#
loop_
_entity.id
_entity.type
_entity.pdbx_description
1 polymer ?
#
loop_
_entity_poly.entity_id
_entity_poly.type
_entity_poly.pdbx_seq_one_letter_code
_entity_poly.pdbx_strand_id
1 'polypeptide(L)'
;MRGRIGLSAALAGLLVLATGASQAAAGEAAIGDLIGLSPVEVRTRLTGAAAQAPLTRGFEVADGGGTDAYFTLDQLVSDPRRLRQQAIWRTHGDGPFDPEAPICGARLASALGDRVVGDPVLVFRDGRLAAVLRPAPASPRPSAPSIEDRKAYERWVRQARPSPFAAAFGQLPLEDGRGFLARWSKDAAEPGDQLSAACAPGSRPPTVGKSAGRRGLSNSDMQGLALLPFAVKLPAMNRDRERAREQGAATLAGLSVGQRLPTDPKAFARGQYGLRWHGSTRPDYGVLTVDLGGWKSRNLSDKRDAALVGIEDGVVAWISPPGGVGPGAGLLCVDGEGQAGAPRPGCWGWGNYRP
;
A
#
# COMPACT_ATOMS: atom_id res chain seq x y z
N MET A 1 -46.46 59.31 -28.45
CA MET A 1 -45.17 58.56 -28.36
C MET A 1 -45.10 57.99 -26.94
N ARG A 2 -45.58 56.77 -26.69
CA ARG A 2 -44.82 55.49 -26.64
C ARG A 2 -43.48 55.57 -25.89
N GLY A 3 -43.41 54.87 -24.75
CA GLY A 3 -42.15 54.50 -24.08
C GLY A 3 -42.33 53.99 -22.64
N ARG A 4 -42.63 52.69 -22.46
CA ARG A 4 -42.46 51.92 -21.20
C ARG A 4 -40.95 51.82 -20.90
N ILE A 5 -40.49 51.71 -19.64
CA ILE A 5 -40.14 50.45 -18.95
C ILE A 5 -39.54 50.85 -17.58
N GLY A 6 -39.84 50.10 -16.52
CA GLY A 6 -39.14 50.22 -15.24
C GLY A 6 -39.69 49.31 -14.15
N LEU A 7 -39.86 48.02 -14.43
CA LEU A 7 -40.36 47.02 -13.47
C LEU A 7 -39.38 45.84 -13.45
N SER A 8 -38.17 46.08 -12.93
CA SER A 8 -37.13 45.06 -12.77
C SER A 8 -36.19 45.36 -11.59
N ALA A 9 -36.73 45.67 -10.41
CA ALA A 9 -35.93 45.89 -9.19
C ALA A 9 -36.36 45.00 -8.00
N ALA A 10 -37.13 43.93 -8.25
CA ALA A 10 -37.63 43.05 -7.19
C ALA A 10 -37.26 41.56 -7.38
N LEU A 11 -36.20 41.26 -8.14
CA LEU A 11 -35.77 39.88 -8.43
C LEU A 11 -34.29 39.58 -8.10
N ALA A 12 -33.58 40.53 -7.47
CA ALA A 12 -32.20 40.32 -7.02
C ALA A 12 -32.08 39.93 -5.54
N GLY A 13 -33.17 39.99 -4.76
CA GLY A 13 -33.16 39.73 -3.32
C GLY A 13 -33.53 38.31 -2.89
N LEU A 14 -33.85 37.41 -3.82
CA LEU A 14 -34.44 36.09 -3.52
C LEU A 14 -33.62 34.90 -4.01
N LEU A 15 -32.33 35.11 -4.28
CA LEU A 15 -31.39 34.06 -4.69
C LEU A 15 -30.23 33.82 -3.70
N VAL A 16 -30.29 34.42 -2.50
CA VAL A 16 -29.23 34.29 -1.46
C VAL A 16 -29.61 33.31 -0.33
N LEU A 17 -30.75 32.62 -0.40
CA LEU A 17 -31.24 31.77 0.71
C LEU A 17 -31.46 30.29 0.35
N ALA A 18 -30.78 29.75 -0.66
CA ALA A 18 -30.90 28.33 -0.99
C ALA A 18 -29.62 27.71 -1.54
N THR A 19 -28.52 27.79 -0.81
CA THR A 19 -27.42 26.78 -0.90
C THR A 19 -26.71 26.68 0.45
N GLY A 20 -27.44 26.16 1.44
CA GLY A 20 -26.86 25.58 2.65
C GLY A 20 -26.15 24.25 2.37
N ALA A 21 -25.30 24.20 1.34
CA ALA A 21 -24.29 23.18 1.22
C ALA A 21 -23.07 23.72 1.92
N SER A 22 -22.80 23.22 3.14
CA SER A 22 -21.50 23.39 3.79
C SER A 22 -20.41 23.20 2.75
N GLN A 23 -19.74 24.29 2.37
CA GLN A 23 -18.40 24.20 1.81
C GLN A 23 -17.54 23.62 2.93
N ALA A 24 -17.60 22.30 3.15
CA ALA A 24 -16.57 21.67 3.96
C ALA A 24 -15.29 21.97 3.20
N ALA A 25 -14.43 22.80 3.80
CA ALA A 25 -13.19 23.21 3.21
C ALA A 25 -12.46 21.93 2.78
N ALA A 26 -11.98 21.89 1.54
CA ALA A 26 -11.09 20.81 1.12
C ALA A 26 -10.02 20.66 2.20
N GLY A 27 -9.98 19.48 2.80
CA GLY A 27 -9.15 19.21 3.97
C GLY A 27 -9.87 18.50 5.10
N GLU A 28 -11.21 18.57 5.22
CA GLU A 28 -11.95 17.87 6.28
C GLU A 28 -13.39 17.51 5.85
N ALA A 29 -13.86 16.31 6.19
CA ALA A 29 -15.21 15.84 5.92
C ALA A 29 -15.67 14.82 6.97
N ALA A 30 -16.95 14.88 7.35
CA ALA A 30 -17.56 13.84 8.17
C ALA A 30 -17.67 12.53 7.37
N ILE A 31 -17.48 11.39 8.04
CA ILE A 31 -17.52 10.08 7.38
C ILE A 31 -18.89 9.84 6.72
N GLY A 32 -19.98 10.25 7.36
CA GLY A 32 -21.34 10.13 6.83
C GLY A 32 -21.51 10.82 5.47
N ASP A 33 -20.84 11.95 5.24
CA ASP A 33 -20.88 12.69 3.97
C ASP A 33 -20.07 12.01 2.86
N LEU A 34 -19.19 11.07 3.23
CA LEU A 34 -18.32 10.34 2.30
C LEU A 34 -18.89 8.97 1.92
N ILE A 35 -19.79 8.40 2.72
CA ILE A 35 -20.41 7.11 2.42
C ILE A 35 -21.12 7.15 1.07
N GLY A 36 -20.93 6.10 0.27
CA GLY A 36 -21.47 5.99 -1.10
C GLY A 36 -20.66 6.73 -2.17
N LEU A 37 -19.64 7.50 -1.80
CA LEU A 37 -18.73 8.10 -2.78
C LEU A 37 -17.71 7.07 -3.30
N SER A 38 -17.29 7.23 -4.54
CA SER A 38 -16.19 6.45 -5.12
C SER A 38 -14.84 6.85 -4.52
N PRO A 39 -13.78 6.01 -4.63
CA PRO A 39 -12.44 6.36 -4.15
C PRO A 39 -11.93 7.70 -4.68
N VAL A 40 -12.23 8.01 -5.95
CA VAL A 40 -11.86 9.27 -6.59
C VAL A 40 -12.59 10.45 -5.95
N GLU A 41 -13.91 10.33 -5.77
CA GLU A 41 -14.74 11.39 -5.16
C GLU A 41 -14.34 11.65 -3.71
N VAL A 42 -14.06 10.60 -2.92
CA VAL A 42 -13.57 10.74 -1.54
C VAL A 42 -12.24 11.51 -1.52
N ARG A 43 -11.27 11.13 -2.36
CA ARG A 43 -9.99 11.84 -2.46
C ARG A 43 -10.21 13.30 -2.86
N THR A 44 -11.00 13.56 -3.90
CA THR A 44 -11.29 14.93 -4.36
C THR A 44 -11.92 15.76 -3.25
N ARG A 45 -12.83 15.18 -2.46
CA ARG A 45 -13.47 15.86 -1.33
C ARG A 45 -12.45 16.23 -0.24
N LEU A 46 -11.52 15.33 0.06
CA LEU A 46 -10.54 15.49 1.14
C LEU A 46 -9.34 16.36 0.76
N THR A 47 -8.89 16.33 -0.50
CA THR A 47 -7.65 17.01 -0.91
C THR A 47 -7.86 18.14 -1.92
N GLY A 48 -9.05 18.23 -2.52
CA GLY A 48 -9.29 19.11 -3.67
C GLY A 48 -8.61 18.63 -4.96
N ALA A 49 -8.01 17.43 -4.98
CA ALA A 49 -7.35 16.90 -6.18
C ALA A 49 -8.37 16.68 -7.31
N ALA A 50 -7.92 16.90 -8.55
CA ALA A 50 -8.76 16.72 -9.73
C ALA A 50 -9.20 15.25 -9.89
N ALA A 51 -10.44 15.02 -10.32
CA ALA A 51 -11.03 13.68 -10.41
C ALA A 51 -10.24 12.72 -11.33
N GLN A 52 -9.62 13.24 -12.39
CA GLN A 52 -8.83 12.48 -13.37
C GLN A 52 -7.46 11.99 -12.85
N ALA A 53 -7.08 12.34 -11.62
CA ALA A 53 -5.85 11.84 -11.03
C ALA A 53 -5.93 10.30 -10.85
N PRO A 54 -4.94 9.52 -11.34
CA PRO A 54 -4.99 8.06 -11.21
C PRO A 54 -4.93 7.63 -9.74
N LEU A 55 -5.54 6.50 -9.40
CA LEU A 55 -5.43 5.87 -8.09
C LEU A 55 -4.42 4.72 -8.15
N THR A 56 -3.72 4.49 -7.04
CA THR A 56 -3.04 3.20 -6.86
C THR A 56 -4.06 2.10 -6.69
N ARG A 57 -3.74 0.88 -7.11
CA ARG A 57 -4.55 -0.29 -6.79
C ARG A 57 -4.59 -0.45 -5.25
N GLY A 58 -5.80 -0.64 -4.71
CA GLY A 58 -6.00 -0.98 -3.30
C GLY A 58 -5.78 -2.48 -3.07
N PHE A 59 -5.92 -2.92 -1.83
CA PHE A 59 -6.08 -4.35 -1.56
C PHE A 59 -7.47 -4.77 -2.01
N GLU A 60 -7.56 -5.71 -2.94
CA GLU A 60 -8.83 -6.15 -3.54
C GLU A 60 -9.17 -7.57 -3.04
N VAL A 61 -10.42 -7.82 -2.68
CA VAL A 61 -10.92 -9.13 -2.21
C VAL A 61 -12.28 -9.43 -2.86
N ALA A 62 -12.46 -10.66 -3.32
CA ALA A 62 -13.74 -11.11 -3.88
C ALA A 62 -14.83 -11.15 -2.79
N ASP A 63 -16.04 -10.67 -3.12
CA ASP A 63 -17.19 -10.72 -2.22
C ASP A 63 -18.48 -11.09 -2.96
N GLY A 64 -18.90 -12.36 -2.91
CA GLY A 64 -20.26 -12.76 -3.28
C GLY A 64 -20.74 -12.34 -4.68
N GLY A 65 -19.82 -12.15 -5.64
CA GLY A 65 -20.08 -11.64 -6.99
C GLY A 65 -19.60 -10.21 -7.26
N GLY A 66 -19.16 -9.50 -6.22
CA GLY A 66 -18.55 -8.16 -6.25
C GLY A 66 -17.09 -8.14 -5.79
N THR A 67 -16.56 -6.94 -5.60
CA THR A 67 -15.19 -6.72 -5.11
C THR A 67 -15.18 -5.67 -4.00
N ASP A 68 -14.58 -6.03 -2.86
CA ASP A 68 -14.20 -5.06 -1.85
C ASP A 68 -12.78 -4.56 -2.13
N ALA A 69 -12.58 -3.25 -2.07
CA ALA A 69 -11.27 -2.61 -2.15
C ALA A 69 -10.95 -1.84 -0.86
N TYR A 70 -9.75 -2.03 -0.34
CA TYR A 70 -9.28 -1.45 0.92
C TYR A 70 -8.10 -0.51 0.68
N PHE A 71 -8.16 0.68 1.26
CA PHE A 71 -7.10 1.69 1.18
C PHE A 71 -6.79 2.22 2.57
N THR A 72 -5.51 2.43 2.91
CA THR A 72 -5.26 3.37 4.00
C THR A 72 -5.64 4.77 3.55
N LEU A 73 -6.04 5.62 4.48
CA LEU A 73 -6.34 7.02 4.18
C LEU A 73 -5.14 7.71 3.51
N ASP A 74 -3.93 7.50 4.03
CA ASP A 74 -2.69 8.02 3.44
C ASP A 74 -2.48 7.58 1.99
N GLN A 75 -2.75 6.31 1.66
CA GLN A 75 -2.67 5.83 0.28
C GLN A 75 -3.70 6.51 -0.62
N LEU A 76 -4.92 6.70 -0.13
CA LEU A 76 -6.00 7.30 -0.91
C LEU A 76 -5.75 8.78 -1.18
N VAL A 77 -5.24 9.53 -0.19
CA VAL A 77 -5.05 10.99 -0.31
C VAL A 77 -3.72 11.38 -0.95
N SER A 78 -2.78 10.46 -1.05
CA SER A 78 -1.47 10.74 -1.64
C SER A 78 -1.57 11.18 -3.10
N ASP A 79 -0.81 12.21 -3.48
CA ASP A 79 -0.76 12.68 -4.87
C ASP A 79 -0.29 11.55 -5.80
N PRO A 80 -0.93 11.32 -6.96
CA PRO A 80 -0.54 10.22 -7.83
C PRO A 80 0.88 10.34 -8.38
N ARG A 81 1.45 11.54 -8.51
CA ARG A 81 2.86 11.75 -8.86
C ARG A 81 3.75 11.34 -7.70
N ARG A 82 3.35 11.57 -6.45
CA ARG A 82 4.04 11.04 -5.26
C ARG A 82 3.91 9.53 -5.15
N LEU A 83 2.73 8.97 -5.37
CA LEU A 83 2.54 7.52 -5.37
C LEU A 83 3.31 6.86 -6.50
N ARG A 84 3.30 7.46 -7.70
CA ARG A 84 4.14 7.03 -8.82
C ARG A 84 5.60 7.16 -8.46
N GLN A 85 6.03 8.24 -7.83
CA GLN A 85 7.39 8.41 -7.36
C GLN A 85 7.76 7.38 -6.27
N GLN A 86 6.89 7.09 -5.32
CA GLN A 86 7.11 6.12 -4.25
C GLN A 86 7.09 4.70 -4.81
N ALA A 87 6.22 4.40 -5.77
CA ALA A 87 6.23 3.18 -6.56
C ALA A 87 7.51 3.11 -7.40
N ILE A 88 8.02 4.22 -7.93
CA ILE A 88 9.32 4.31 -8.58
C ILE A 88 10.43 3.97 -7.55
N TRP A 89 10.51 4.65 -6.42
CA TRP A 89 11.47 4.33 -5.36
C TRP A 89 11.36 2.89 -4.82
N ARG A 90 10.17 2.30 -4.85
CA ARG A 90 9.85 0.92 -4.43
C ARG A 90 10.23 -0.10 -5.52
N THR A 91 9.58 0.01 -6.68
CA THR A 91 9.60 -0.93 -7.80
C THR A 91 10.19 -0.37 -9.11
N HIS A 92 10.40 0.94 -9.33
CA HIS A 92 10.79 1.49 -10.66
C HIS A 92 11.84 2.61 -10.75
N GLY A 93 12.76 2.49 -11.72
CA GLY A 93 13.30 3.57 -12.60
C GLY A 93 13.89 4.88 -12.04
N ASP A 94 14.82 5.50 -12.77
CA ASP A 94 15.08 6.94 -12.59
C ASP A 94 13.84 7.68 -13.10
N GLY A 95 12.95 8.06 -12.20
CA GLY A 95 11.91 9.06 -12.47
C GLY A 95 12.41 10.44 -12.04
N PRO A 96 12.11 11.52 -12.77
CA PRO A 96 12.41 12.86 -12.28
C PRO A 96 11.76 13.03 -10.91
N PHE A 97 12.55 13.42 -9.91
CA PHE A 97 11.99 13.85 -8.64
C PHE A 97 11.13 15.07 -8.93
N ASP A 98 9.83 14.99 -8.69
CA ASP A 98 8.92 16.14 -8.77
C ASP A 98 8.87 16.80 -7.38
N PRO A 99 9.68 17.86 -7.13
CA PRO A 99 9.64 18.57 -5.86
C PRO A 99 8.29 19.25 -5.62
N GLU A 100 7.57 19.56 -6.69
CA GLU A 100 6.29 20.27 -6.64
C GLU A 100 5.11 19.29 -6.45
N ALA A 101 5.36 17.97 -6.37
CA ALA A 101 4.34 17.01 -5.99
C ALA A 101 4.00 17.16 -4.49
N PRO A 102 2.74 17.46 -4.14
CA PRO A 102 2.34 17.73 -2.76
C PRO A 102 2.44 16.49 -1.89
N ILE A 103 2.76 16.71 -0.61
CA ILE A 103 2.78 15.71 0.45
C ILE A 103 1.51 15.94 1.26
N CYS A 104 0.64 14.93 1.29
CA CYS A 104 -0.57 14.95 2.08
C CYS A 104 -0.36 14.13 3.36
N GLY A 105 -0.55 14.75 4.51
CA GLY A 105 -0.70 14.04 5.78
C GLY A 105 -2.19 13.89 6.09
N ALA A 106 -2.63 12.68 6.43
CA ALA A 106 -4.01 12.43 6.74
C ALA A 106 -4.22 12.06 8.20
N ARG A 107 -5.41 12.35 8.73
CA ARG A 107 -5.79 12.00 10.09
C ARG A 107 -7.28 11.70 10.19
N LEU A 108 -7.61 10.75 11.06
CA LEU A 108 -8.96 10.58 11.58
C LEU A 108 -9.05 11.36 12.90
N ALA A 109 -9.92 12.36 12.95
CA ALA A 109 -10.29 13.03 14.19
C ALA A 109 -11.59 12.40 14.71
N SER A 110 -11.52 11.71 15.85
CA SER A 110 -12.71 11.27 16.57
C SER A 110 -13.11 12.32 17.61
N ALA A 111 -14.41 12.41 17.90
CA ALA A 111 -14.97 13.39 18.84
C ALA A 111 -14.53 13.19 20.31
N LEU A 112 -13.78 12.14 20.61
CA LEU A 112 -13.19 11.86 21.92
C LEU A 112 -11.68 11.72 21.78
N GLY A 113 -10.94 12.33 22.72
CA GLY A 113 -9.51 12.67 22.61
C GLY A 113 -8.50 11.52 22.59
N ASP A 114 -8.83 10.41 21.94
CA ASP A 114 -7.90 9.32 21.70
C ASP A 114 -7.00 9.64 20.51
N ARG A 115 -5.70 9.74 20.80
CA ARG A 115 -4.65 9.64 19.79
C ARG A 115 -4.65 8.21 19.25
N VAL A 116 -5.51 7.93 18.28
CA VAL A 116 -5.50 6.64 17.60
C VAL A 116 -4.21 6.54 16.78
N VAL A 117 -3.35 5.58 17.11
CA VAL A 117 -2.06 5.36 16.44
C VAL A 117 -2.26 4.39 15.27
N GLY A 118 -2.15 4.89 14.04
CA GLY A 118 -2.23 4.13 12.80
C GLY A 118 -3.12 4.80 11.76
N ASP A 119 -3.07 4.32 10.51
CA ASP A 119 -3.88 4.89 9.43
C ASP A 119 -5.26 4.22 9.38
N PRO A 120 -6.37 4.99 9.36
CA PRO A 120 -7.69 4.41 9.17
C PRO A 120 -7.78 3.78 7.78
N VAL A 121 -8.62 2.75 7.66
CA VAL A 121 -8.78 2.00 6.41
C VAL A 121 -10.16 2.23 5.84
N LEU A 122 -10.21 2.73 4.61
CA LEU A 122 -11.43 2.95 3.86
C LEU A 122 -11.78 1.68 3.10
N VAL A 123 -13.01 1.21 3.29
CA VAL A 123 -13.56 0.01 2.66
C VAL A 123 -14.54 0.44 1.59
N PHE A 124 -14.23 0.10 0.35
CA PHE A 124 -15.07 0.36 -0.81
C PHE A 124 -15.68 -0.95 -1.27
N ARG A 125 -17.00 -1.08 -1.17
CA ARG A 125 -17.73 -2.22 -1.72
C ARG A 125 -18.26 -1.86 -3.08
N ASP A 126 -17.89 -2.63 -4.10
CA ASP A 126 -18.31 -2.41 -5.49
C ASP A 126 -18.04 -0.96 -5.96
N GLY A 127 -16.89 -0.42 -5.55
CA GLY A 127 -16.43 0.92 -5.90
C GLY A 127 -17.07 2.06 -5.11
N ARG A 128 -17.83 1.79 -4.05
CA ARG A 128 -18.52 2.78 -3.21
C ARG A 128 -18.05 2.68 -1.75
N LEU A 129 -17.73 3.81 -1.11
CA LEU A 129 -17.30 3.82 0.28
C LEU A 129 -18.43 3.27 1.16
N ALA A 130 -18.18 2.13 1.79
CA ALA A 130 -19.14 1.44 2.64
C ALA A 130 -18.85 1.65 4.13
N ALA A 131 -17.57 1.76 4.50
CA ALA A 131 -17.14 1.97 5.87
C ALA A 131 -15.74 2.57 5.94
N VAL A 132 -15.44 3.16 7.09
CA VAL A 132 -14.09 3.53 7.49
C VAL A 132 -13.78 2.75 8.76
N LEU A 133 -12.76 1.92 8.71
CA LEU A 133 -12.30 1.15 9.85
C LEU A 133 -11.25 1.94 10.60
N ARG A 134 -11.37 1.99 11.93
CA ARG A 134 -10.29 2.52 12.75
C ARG A 134 -9.05 1.61 12.61
N PRO A 135 -7.84 2.17 12.73
CA PRO A 135 -6.64 1.36 12.78
C PRO A 135 -6.77 0.33 13.91
N ALA A 136 -6.43 -0.93 13.64
CA ALA A 136 -6.33 -1.90 14.71
C ALA A 136 -5.23 -1.43 15.68
N PRO A 137 -5.48 -1.41 17.01
CA PRO A 137 -4.43 -1.08 17.96
C PRO A 137 -3.28 -2.06 17.75
N ALA A 138 -2.08 -1.52 17.51
CA ALA A 138 -0.90 -2.35 17.33
C ALA A 138 -0.75 -3.22 18.58
N SER A 139 -0.86 -4.54 18.40
CA SER A 139 -0.61 -5.47 19.52
C SER A 139 0.81 -5.18 20.03
N PRO A 140 0.96 -4.87 21.33
CA PRO A 140 2.26 -4.52 21.87
C PRO A 140 3.22 -5.69 21.62
N ARG A 141 4.26 -5.44 20.82
CA ARG A 141 5.36 -6.39 20.73
C ARG A 141 6.01 -6.46 22.11
N PRO A 142 6.37 -7.65 22.61
CA PRO A 142 7.16 -7.74 23.83
C PRO A 142 8.39 -6.82 23.72
N SER A 143 8.80 -6.22 24.83
CA SER A 143 10.02 -5.40 24.88
C SER A 143 11.22 -6.20 24.42
N ALA A 144 12.15 -5.54 23.72
CA ALA A 144 13.38 -6.19 23.28
C ALA A 144 14.15 -6.70 24.51
N PRO A 145 14.55 -7.98 24.53
CA PRO A 145 15.48 -8.46 25.55
C PRO A 145 16.85 -7.78 25.39
N SER A 146 17.68 -7.83 26.43
CA SER A 146 19.04 -7.26 26.37
C SER A 146 19.82 -7.83 25.19
N ILE A 147 20.61 -6.99 24.51
CA ILE A 147 21.50 -7.43 23.42
C ILE A 147 22.57 -8.41 23.90
N GLU A 148 22.86 -8.41 25.21
CA GLU A 148 23.78 -9.35 25.87
C GLU A 148 23.24 -10.79 25.85
N ASP A 149 21.91 -10.97 25.92
CA ASP A 149 21.28 -12.24 25.60
C ASP A 149 21.04 -12.34 24.10
N ARG A 150 22.15 -12.56 23.36
CA ARG A 150 22.15 -12.61 21.90
C ARG A 150 21.10 -13.58 21.35
N LYS A 151 20.87 -14.73 22.00
CA LYS A 151 19.91 -15.74 21.53
C LYS A 151 18.46 -15.29 21.74
N ALA A 152 18.14 -14.64 22.87
CA ALA A 152 16.84 -14.05 23.07
C ALA A 152 16.61 -12.84 22.16
N TYR A 153 17.61 -11.98 21.98
CA TYR A 153 17.55 -10.83 21.08
C TYR A 153 17.36 -11.24 19.63
N GLU A 154 18.11 -12.24 19.14
CA GLU A 154 17.94 -12.77 17.79
C GLU A 154 16.55 -13.37 17.57
N ARG A 155 16.00 -14.13 18.53
CA ARG A 155 14.62 -14.64 18.46
C ARG A 155 13.61 -13.50 18.48
N TRP A 156 13.82 -12.50 19.33
CA TRP A 156 12.97 -11.32 19.36
C TRP A 156 12.97 -10.63 18.00
N VAL A 157 14.13 -10.38 17.39
CA VAL A 157 14.27 -9.77 16.06
C VAL A 157 13.51 -10.57 14.98
N ARG A 158 13.54 -11.91 15.05
CA ARG A 158 12.87 -12.83 14.11
C ARG A 158 11.35 -12.87 14.25
N GLN A 159 10.82 -12.45 15.39
CA GLN A 159 9.38 -12.43 15.63
C GLN A 159 8.70 -11.43 14.69
N ALA A 160 7.76 -11.91 13.88
CA ALA A 160 6.93 -11.04 13.06
C ALA A 160 5.96 -10.24 13.95
N ARG A 161 5.61 -9.03 13.50
CA ARG A 161 4.53 -8.28 14.14
C ARG A 161 3.19 -8.98 13.85
N PRO A 162 2.27 -9.07 14.83
CA PRO A 162 0.92 -9.54 14.56
C PRO A 162 0.29 -8.78 13.39
N SER A 163 -0.35 -9.51 12.49
CA SER A 163 -0.94 -8.98 11.25
C SER A 163 -2.37 -9.51 11.11
N PRO A 164 -3.36 -8.66 10.78
CA PRO A 164 -4.72 -9.11 10.55
C PRO A 164 -4.82 -10.04 9.33
N PHE A 165 -3.83 -10.07 8.44
CA PHE A 165 -3.85 -10.92 7.25
C PHE A 165 -3.28 -12.32 7.47
N ALA A 166 -2.76 -12.62 8.67
CA ALA A 166 -2.39 -13.98 9.03
C ALA A 166 -3.67 -14.79 9.33
N ALA A 167 -3.94 -15.85 8.56
CA ALA A 167 -5.13 -16.68 8.72
C ALA A 167 -5.08 -17.50 10.02
N ALA A 168 -4.07 -18.36 10.12
CA ALA A 168 -3.61 -18.99 11.35
C ALA A 168 -2.12 -19.30 11.20
N PHE A 169 -1.49 -19.73 12.29
CA PHE A 169 -0.08 -20.06 12.23
C PHE A 169 0.21 -21.24 11.29
N GLY A 170 1.28 -21.14 10.49
CA GLY A 170 1.66 -22.14 9.49
C GLY A 170 0.84 -22.11 8.19
N GLN A 171 -0.30 -21.44 8.17
CA GLN A 171 -1.14 -21.25 6.98
C GLN A 171 -0.60 -20.14 6.09
N LEU A 172 -1.05 -20.13 4.84
CA LEU A 172 -0.78 -19.00 3.95
C LEU A 172 -1.67 -17.79 4.34
N PRO A 173 -1.25 -16.56 4.01
CA PRO A 173 -2.05 -15.37 4.29
C PRO A 173 -3.44 -15.50 3.69
N LEU A 174 -4.47 -15.12 4.45
CA LEU A 174 -5.88 -15.14 4.02
C LEU A 174 -6.40 -16.50 3.53
N GLU A 175 -5.77 -17.59 3.95
CA GLU A 175 -6.26 -18.95 3.72
C GLU A 175 -7.63 -19.19 4.39
N ASP A 176 -8.00 -18.41 5.40
CA ASP A 176 -9.33 -18.38 6.02
C ASP A 176 -10.31 -17.43 5.29
N GLY A 177 -9.97 -17.00 4.08
CA GLY A 177 -10.75 -16.08 3.27
C GLY A 177 -10.92 -14.72 3.95
N ARG A 178 -12.16 -14.36 4.26
CA ARG A 178 -12.51 -13.07 4.87
C ARG A 178 -12.38 -13.03 6.39
N GLY A 179 -11.84 -14.08 7.04
CA GLY A 179 -11.60 -14.09 8.49
C GLY A 179 -10.72 -12.93 8.99
N PHE A 180 -9.90 -12.34 8.11
CA PHE A 180 -9.14 -11.12 8.43
C PHE A 180 -9.99 -9.93 8.82
N LEU A 181 -11.23 -9.86 8.32
CA LEU A 181 -12.15 -8.78 8.69
C LEU A 181 -12.44 -8.84 10.18
N ALA A 182 -12.71 -10.01 10.76
CA ALA A 182 -12.92 -10.11 12.21
C ALA A 182 -11.68 -9.70 13.03
N ARG A 183 -10.47 -9.84 12.47
CA ARG A 183 -9.21 -9.38 13.09
C ARG A 183 -8.98 -7.88 12.94
N TRP A 184 -9.53 -7.28 11.89
CA TRP A 184 -9.39 -5.86 11.58
C TRP A 184 -10.53 -5.01 12.17
N SER A 185 -11.76 -5.43 11.92
CA SER A 185 -12.99 -4.64 11.98
C SER A 185 -13.52 -4.35 13.38
N LYS A 186 -12.66 -4.39 14.41
CA LYS A 186 -13.14 -4.31 15.78
C LYS A 186 -13.90 -3.01 16.07
N ASP A 187 -13.60 -1.91 15.37
CA ASP A 187 -14.35 -0.66 15.49
C ASP A 187 -14.46 0.06 14.13
N ALA A 188 -15.65 0.06 13.52
CA ALA A 188 -15.95 1.01 12.46
C ALA A 188 -16.00 2.42 13.06
N ALA A 189 -15.48 3.40 12.33
CA ALA A 189 -15.61 4.80 12.70
C ALA A 189 -17.07 5.26 12.58
N GLU A 190 -17.48 6.15 13.47
CA GLU A 190 -18.86 6.64 13.52
C GLU A 190 -19.11 7.60 12.34
N PRO A 191 -20.34 7.69 11.81
CA PRO A 191 -20.65 8.63 10.73
C PRO A 191 -20.30 10.10 11.06
N GLY A 192 -20.31 10.47 12.34
CA GLY A 192 -19.93 11.80 12.82
C GLY A 192 -18.43 12.02 13.03
N ASP A 193 -17.59 10.98 12.98
CA ASP A 193 -16.13 11.15 13.00
C ASP A 193 -15.68 11.90 11.74
N GLN A 194 -14.56 12.64 11.82
CA GLN A 194 -14.06 13.45 10.72
C GLN A 194 -12.76 12.90 10.14
N LEU A 195 -12.73 12.74 8.81
CA LEU A 195 -11.51 12.50 8.06
C LEU A 195 -10.96 13.84 7.59
N SER A 196 -9.66 14.05 7.79
CA SER A 196 -8.97 15.22 7.26
C SER A 196 -7.68 14.87 6.55
N ALA A 197 -7.33 15.68 5.57
CA ALA A 197 -6.10 15.58 4.79
C ALA A 197 -5.52 16.98 4.60
N ALA A 198 -4.28 17.18 5.06
CA ALA A 198 -3.55 18.43 4.87
C ALA A 198 -2.45 18.20 3.84
N CYS A 199 -2.58 18.82 2.67
CA CYS A 199 -1.60 18.73 1.60
C CYS A 199 -0.75 20.00 1.54
N ALA A 200 0.57 19.83 1.55
CA ALA A 200 1.53 20.91 1.38
C ALA A 200 2.45 20.62 0.17
N PRO A 201 3.01 21.63 -0.51
CA PRO A 201 4.04 21.41 -1.52
C PRO A 201 5.18 20.56 -0.98
N GLY A 202 5.76 19.73 -1.83
CA GLY A 202 6.90 18.91 -1.45
C GLY A 202 8.09 19.75 -0.97
N SER A 203 8.80 19.27 0.04
CA SER A 203 10.09 19.87 0.39
C SER A 203 11.07 19.70 -0.78
N ARG A 204 11.66 20.81 -1.24
CA ARG A 204 12.77 20.74 -2.20
C ARG A 204 13.92 19.95 -1.58
N PRO A 205 14.58 19.03 -2.32
CA PRO A 205 15.76 18.34 -1.80
C PRO A 205 16.79 19.40 -1.41
N PRO A 206 17.55 19.21 -0.33
CA PRO A 206 18.69 20.06 -0.06
C PRO A 206 19.60 20.03 -1.30
N THR A 207 19.96 21.20 -1.80
CA THR A 207 20.93 21.32 -2.90
C THR A 207 22.24 20.69 -2.41
N VAL A 208 22.56 19.50 -2.91
CA VAL A 208 23.86 18.89 -2.63
C VAL A 208 24.89 19.79 -3.30
N GLY A 209 25.56 20.64 -2.51
CA GLY A 209 26.63 21.49 -3.00
C GLY A 209 27.66 20.61 -3.72
N LYS A 210 28.16 21.07 -4.86
CA LYS A 210 29.29 20.41 -5.54
C LYS A 210 30.38 20.20 -4.49
N SER A 211 30.73 18.94 -4.22
CA SER A 211 31.78 18.60 -3.26
C SER A 211 33.05 19.37 -3.63
N ALA A 212 33.44 20.31 -2.78
CA ALA A 212 34.68 21.05 -2.95
C ALA A 212 35.87 20.12 -2.63
N GLY A 213 36.71 19.88 -3.65
CA GLY A 213 38.05 19.31 -3.49
C GLY A 213 38.12 17.79 -3.29
N ARG A 214 39.23 17.19 -3.74
CA ARG A 214 39.57 15.78 -3.52
C ARG A 214 39.67 15.52 -2.02
N ARG A 215 38.63 14.92 -1.43
CA ARG A 215 38.72 14.28 -0.10
C ARG A 215 39.38 12.91 -0.26
N GLY A 216 40.18 12.53 0.73
CA GLY A 216 40.63 11.14 0.88
C GLY A 216 39.45 10.19 1.05
N LEU A 217 39.68 8.89 0.88
CA LEU A 217 38.64 7.86 0.98
C LEU A 217 37.94 7.96 2.35
N SER A 218 36.66 8.27 2.34
CA SER A 218 35.77 8.26 3.49
C SER A 218 35.33 6.83 3.84
N ASN A 219 34.72 6.64 5.01
CA ASN A 219 34.12 5.35 5.38
C ASN A 219 33.08 4.86 4.35
N SER A 220 32.39 5.78 3.66
CA SER A 220 31.49 5.46 2.55
C SER A 220 32.25 4.98 1.30
N ASP A 221 33.44 5.52 1.04
CA ASP A 221 34.29 5.10 -0.08
C ASP A 221 34.91 3.73 0.19
N MET A 222 35.30 3.46 1.44
CA MET A 222 35.76 2.13 1.87
C MET A 222 34.64 1.08 1.79
N GLN A 223 33.39 1.43 2.10
CA GLN A 223 32.23 0.57 1.83
C GLN A 223 31.98 0.38 0.32
N GLY A 224 32.22 1.41 -0.50
CA GLY A 224 32.18 1.32 -1.97
C GLY A 224 33.25 0.39 -2.54
N LEU A 225 34.44 0.35 -1.95
CA LEU A 225 35.51 -0.58 -2.33
C LEU A 225 35.19 -2.03 -1.91
N ALA A 226 34.53 -2.23 -0.77
CA ALA A 226 34.03 -3.55 -0.35
C ALA A 226 32.95 -4.11 -1.30
N LEU A 227 32.37 -3.28 -2.17
CA LEU A 227 31.40 -3.67 -3.19
C LEU A 227 32.02 -4.10 -4.52
N LEU A 228 33.32 -3.90 -4.74
CA LEU A 228 34.00 -4.26 -5.99
C LEU A 228 33.82 -5.75 -6.39
N PRO A 229 33.86 -6.73 -5.47
CA PRO A 229 33.58 -8.13 -5.82
C PRO A 229 32.13 -8.37 -6.30
N PHE A 230 31.19 -7.51 -5.89
CA PHE A 230 29.79 -7.55 -6.33
C PHE A 230 29.58 -6.75 -7.62
N ALA A 231 30.45 -5.78 -7.93
CA ALA A 231 30.34 -4.91 -9.09
C ALA A 231 30.25 -5.65 -10.43
N VAL A 232 30.84 -6.85 -10.52
CA VAL A 232 30.74 -7.72 -11.71
C VAL A 232 29.33 -8.29 -11.89
N LYS A 233 28.62 -8.59 -10.80
CA LYS A 233 27.25 -9.15 -10.84
C LYS A 233 26.17 -8.06 -10.91
N LEU A 234 26.47 -6.83 -10.50
CA LEU A 234 25.50 -5.72 -10.48
C LEU A 234 24.80 -5.48 -11.83
N PRO A 235 25.48 -5.50 -13.00
CA PRO A 235 24.82 -5.32 -14.28
C PRO A 235 23.76 -6.40 -14.56
N ALA A 236 24.08 -7.67 -14.30
CA ALA A 236 23.14 -8.78 -14.50
C ALA A 236 21.98 -8.68 -13.50
N MET A 237 22.25 -8.42 -12.22
CA MET A 237 21.22 -8.24 -11.20
C MET A 237 20.29 -7.06 -11.52
N ASN A 238 20.83 -5.96 -12.05
CA ASN A 238 20.03 -4.81 -12.45
C ASN A 238 19.17 -5.12 -13.70
N ARG A 239 19.67 -5.90 -14.66
CA ARG A 239 18.87 -6.40 -15.78
C ARG A 239 17.75 -7.33 -15.32
N ASP A 240 18.03 -8.22 -14.38
CA ASP A 240 17.01 -9.12 -13.81
C ASP A 240 15.92 -8.33 -13.08
N ARG A 241 16.30 -7.31 -12.29
CA ARG A 241 15.37 -6.41 -11.62
C ARG A 241 14.53 -5.61 -12.62
N GLU A 242 15.15 -5.11 -13.68
CA GLU A 242 14.46 -4.39 -14.76
C GLU A 242 13.42 -5.29 -15.44
N ARG A 243 13.81 -6.51 -15.79
CA ARG A 243 12.93 -7.50 -16.41
C ARG A 243 11.78 -7.88 -15.48
N ALA A 244 12.07 -8.20 -14.22
CA ALA A 244 11.07 -8.52 -13.21
C ALA A 244 10.07 -7.37 -13.06
N ARG A 245 10.57 -6.13 -13.05
CA ARG A 245 9.73 -4.95 -12.98
C ARG A 245 8.77 -4.82 -14.17
N GLU A 246 9.27 -4.93 -15.39
CA GLU A 246 8.44 -4.78 -16.59
C GLU A 246 7.40 -5.90 -16.69
N GLN A 247 7.85 -7.15 -16.58
CA GLN A 247 7.00 -8.32 -16.75
C GLN A 247 6.06 -8.53 -15.56
N GLY A 248 6.54 -8.31 -14.33
CA GLY A 248 5.74 -8.39 -13.12
C GLY A 248 4.64 -7.33 -13.06
N ALA A 249 4.95 -6.07 -13.41
CA ALA A 249 3.94 -5.03 -13.47
C ALA A 249 2.88 -5.30 -14.56
N ALA A 250 3.30 -5.77 -15.74
CA ALA A 250 2.37 -6.17 -16.80
C ALA A 250 1.48 -7.35 -16.36
N THR A 251 2.07 -8.35 -15.70
CA THR A 251 1.32 -9.50 -15.18
C THR A 251 0.31 -9.07 -14.13
N LEU A 252 0.72 -8.26 -13.15
CA LEU A 252 -0.17 -7.76 -12.11
C LEU A 252 -1.32 -6.92 -12.70
N ALA A 253 -1.04 -6.09 -13.71
CA ALA A 253 -2.07 -5.30 -14.38
C ALA A 253 -3.08 -6.17 -15.16
N GLY A 254 -2.66 -7.34 -15.66
CA GLY A 254 -3.52 -8.30 -16.35
C GLY A 254 -4.34 -9.21 -15.43
N LEU A 255 -4.12 -9.15 -14.11
CA LEU A 255 -4.88 -9.92 -13.12
C LEU A 255 -6.00 -9.06 -12.52
N SER A 256 -7.16 -9.69 -12.36
CA SER A 256 -8.33 -9.13 -11.69
C SER A 256 -8.91 -10.11 -10.68
N VAL A 257 -9.47 -9.62 -9.59
CA VAL A 257 -10.23 -10.44 -8.64
C VAL A 257 -11.44 -11.08 -9.33
N GLY A 258 -11.75 -12.33 -8.99
CA GLY A 258 -12.80 -13.14 -9.62
C GLY A 258 -12.39 -13.76 -10.96
N GLN A 259 -11.23 -13.39 -11.52
CA GLN A 259 -10.73 -13.98 -12.77
C GLN A 259 -10.22 -15.40 -12.54
N ARG A 260 -10.61 -16.34 -13.40
CA ARG A 260 -9.98 -17.66 -13.44
C ARG A 260 -8.66 -17.60 -14.21
N LEU A 261 -7.62 -18.21 -13.65
CA LEU A 261 -6.36 -18.34 -14.37
C LEU A 261 -6.52 -19.26 -15.59
N PRO A 262 -5.79 -18.99 -16.68
CA PRO A 262 -5.91 -19.77 -17.92
C PRO A 262 -5.39 -21.21 -17.81
N THR A 263 -4.56 -21.47 -16.79
CA THR A 263 -3.98 -22.79 -16.50
C THR A 263 -3.90 -22.96 -14.98
N ASP A 264 -3.61 -24.17 -14.53
CA ASP A 264 -3.30 -24.45 -13.12
C ASP A 264 -2.28 -23.43 -12.55
N PRO A 265 -2.47 -22.91 -11.33
CA PRO A 265 -1.62 -21.83 -10.78
C PRO A 265 -0.13 -22.16 -10.77
N LYS A 266 0.23 -23.42 -10.53
CA LYS A 266 1.63 -23.86 -10.54
C LYS A 266 2.21 -23.89 -11.95
N ALA A 267 1.42 -24.31 -12.94
CA ALA A 267 1.80 -24.24 -14.35
C ALA A 267 1.91 -22.79 -14.84
N PHE A 268 0.94 -21.94 -14.48
CA PHE A 268 0.93 -20.51 -14.78
C PHE A 268 2.20 -19.82 -14.26
N ALA A 269 2.56 -20.06 -13.00
CA ALA A 269 3.76 -19.50 -12.40
C ALA A 269 5.06 -20.00 -13.06
N ARG A 270 5.12 -21.25 -13.52
CA ARG A 270 6.29 -21.80 -14.23
C ARG A 270 6.44 -21.25 -15.64
N GLY A 271 5.34 -20.88 -16.29
CA GLY A 271 5.32 -20.36 -17.65
C GLY A 271 5.77 -18.90 -17.77
N GLN A 272 5.91 -18.17 -16.66
CA GLN A 272 6.23 -16.75 -16.66
C GLN A 272 7.39 -16.43 -15.72
N TYR A 273 8.26 -15.51 -16.17
CA TYR A 273 9.38 -15.05 -15.36
C TYR A 273 8.88 -14.15 -14.22
N GLY A 274 9.54 -14.25 -13.06
CA GLY A 274 9.21 -13.44 -11.89
C GLY A 274 7.96 -13.88 -11.14
N LEU A 275 7.35 -15.00 -11.52
CA LEU A 275 6.23 -15.60 -10.79
C LEU A 275 6.68 -16.76 -9.92
N ARG A 276 6.08 -16.87 -8.73
CA ARG A 276 6.29 -18.02 -7.84
C ARG A 276 4.99 -18.45 -7.20
N TRP A 277 4.70 -19.75 -7.27
CA TRP A 277 3.55 -20.37 -6.63
C TRP A 277 3.91 -20.94 -5.26
N HIS A 278 3.08 -20.62 -4.26
CA HIS A 278 3.12 -21.18 -2.91
C HIS A 278 1.82 -21.91 -2.66
N GLY A 279 1.84 -23.24 -2.71
CA GLY A 279 0.67 -24.06 -2.39
C GLY A 279 0.43 -24.12 -0.88
N SER A 280 -0.83 -24.08 -0.47
CA SER A 280 -1.21 -24.39 0.90
C SER A 280 -1.26 -25.90 1.15
N THR A 281 -1.39 -26.29 2.42
CA THR A 281 -1.91 -27.60 2.83
C THR A 281 -3.36 -27.82 2.40
N ARG A 282 -4.14 -26.76 2.23
CA ARG A 282 -5.44 -26.79 1.56
C ARG A 282 -5.23 -26.93 0.05
N PRO A 283 -5.74 -27.99 -0.60
CA PRO A 283 -5.42 -28.30 -1.99
C PRO A 283 -5.98 -27.28 -2.99
N ASP A 284 -7.01 -26.55 -2.61
CA ASP A 284 -7.71 -25.54 -3.40
C ASP A 284 -7.09 -24.14 -3.26
N TYR A 285 -6.18 -23.92 -2.30
CA TYR A 285 -5.67 -22.60 -1.99
C TYR A 285 -4.16 -22.45 -2.19
N GLY A 286 -3.75 -21.27 -2.65
CA GLY A 286 -2.36 -20.87 -2.57
C GLY A 286 -2.15 -19.41 -2.91
N VAL A 287 -0.89 -18.99 -2.79
CA VAL A 287 -0.49 -17.61 -3.05
C VAL A 287 0.50 -17.59 -4.20
N LEU A 288 0.17 -16.79 -5.21
CA LEU A 288 1.07 -16.43 -6.28
C LEU A 288 1.81 -15.14 -5.88
N THR A 289 3.13 -15.19 -5.87
CA THR A 289 3.97 -14.02 -5.74
C THR A 289 4.35 -13.50 -7.13
N VAL A 290 4.20 -12.20 -7.33
CA VAL A 290 4.65 -11.48 -8.53
C VAL A 290 5.85 -10.61 -8.16
N ASP A 291 7.04 -10.93 -8.66
CA ASP A 291 8.24 -10.11 -8.49
C ASP A 291 8.08 -8.80 -9.27
N LEU A 292 8.18 -7.67 -8.58
CA LEU A 292 8.10 -6.33 -9.16
C LEU A 292 9.48 -5.67 -9.31
N GLY A 293 10.54 -6.45 -9.14
CA GLY A 293 11.92 -6.00 -9.22
C GLY A 293 12.38 -5.26 -7.97
N GLY A 294 13.55 -4.62 -8.04
CA GLY A 294 14.12 -3.85 -6.93
C GLY A 294 15.00 -2.71 -7.43
N TRP A 295 15.24 -1.71 -6.58
CA TRP A 295 15.94 -0.50 -7.00
C TRP A 295 17.46 -0.68 -7.22
N LYS A 296 17.98 -0.05 -8.29
CA LYS A 296 19.40 -0.09 -8.70
C LYS A 296 20.39 0.53 -7.72
N SER A 297 19.97 1.38 -6.77
CA SER A 297 20.87 1.91 -5.73
C SER A 297 20.85 1.09 -4.43
N ARG A 298 19.97 0.09 -4.32
CA ARG A 298 19.93 -0.86 -3.19
C ARG A 298 20.82 -2.09 -3.43
N ASN A 299 21.99 -1.87 -4.02
CA ASN A 299 22.95 -2.90 -4.42
C ASN A 299 23.42 -3.80 -3.27
N LEU A 300 23.36 -3.30 -2.04
CA LEU A 300 23.76 -4.02 -0.83
C LEU A 300 22.68 -4.92 -0.23
N SER A 301 21.39 -4.70 -0.52
CA SER A 301 20.29 -5.38 0.20
C SER A 301 19.56 -6.44 -0.61
N ASP A 302 19.78 -6.47 -1.93
CA ASP A 302 19.04 -7.30 -2.91
C ASP A 302 17.51 -7.27 -2.77
N LYS A 303 16.95 -6.30 -2.03
CA LYS A 303 15.51 -6.23 -1.80
C LYS A 303 14.77 -6.05 -3.12
N ARG A 304 13.87 -6.97 -3.38
CA ARG A 304 12.86 -6.90 -4.43
C ARG A 304 11.49 -6.73 -3.79
N ASP A 305 10.67 -5.93 -4.42
CA ASP A 305 9.28 -5.76 -4.05
C ASP A 305 8.44 -6.83 -4.75
N ALA A 306 7.31 -7.16 -4.14
CA ALA A 306 6.41 -8.16 -4.67
C ALA A 306 4.96 -7.82 -4.36
N ALA A 307 4.08 -8.13 -5.31
CA ALA A 307 2.65 -8.25 -5.06
C ALA A 307 2.33 -9.70 -4.68
N LEU A 308 1.33 -9.88 -3.83
CA LEU A 308 0.79 -11.19 -3.51
C LEU A 308 -0.62 -11.30 -4.10
N VAL A 309 -0.93 -12.47 -4.65
CA VAL A 309 -2.23 -12.79 -5.24
C VAL A 309 -2.71 -14.11 -4.64
N GLY A 310 -3.83 -14.08 -3.94
CA GLY A 310 -4.46 -15.29 -3.44
C GLY A 310 -5.28 -15.94 -4.51
N ILE A 311 -5.15 -17.26 -4.63
CA ILE A 311 -5.86 -18.06 -5.61
C ILE A 311 -6.58 -19.18 -4.88
N GLU A 312 -7.88 -19.29 -5.10
CA GLU A 312 -8.76 -20.33 -4.59
C GLU A 312 -9.46 -21.02 -5.76
N ASP A 313 -9.31 -22.34 -5.87
CA ASP A 313 -9.81 -23.16 -6.99
C ASP A 313 -9.42 -22.60 -8.38
N GLY A 314 -8.21 -22.05 -8.50
CA GLY A 314 -7.72 -21.43 -9.74
C GLY A 314 -8.34 -20.07 -10.07
N VAL A 315 -9.17 -19.50 -9.18
CA VAL A 315 -9.75 -18.16 -9.29
C VAL A 315 -9.01 -17.19 -8.38
N VAL A 316 -8.73 -15.98 -8.87
CA VAL A 316 -8.11 -14.92 -8.08
C VAL A 316 -9.07 -14.45 -6.99
N ALA A 317 -8.79 -14.81 -5.74
CA ALA A 317 -9.63 -14.48 -4.59
C ALA A 317 -9.30 -13.08 -4.03
N TRP A 318 -8.02 -12.67 -4.10
CA TRP A 318 -7.59 -11.35 -3.64
C TRP A 318 -6.26 -10.92 -4.28
N ILE A 319 -6.02 -9.61 -4.32
CA ILE A 319 -4.78 -9.00 -4.83
C ILE A 319 -4.27 -7.97 -3.82
N SER A 320 -3.02 -8.13 -3.37
CA SER A 320 -2.35 -7.23 -2.42
C SER A 320 -1.26 -6.41 -3.13
N PRO A 321 -1.40 -5.07 -3.17
CA PRO A 321 -0.40 -4.20 -3.79
C PRO A 321 0.86 -4.04 -2.91
N PRO A 322 2.03 -3.74 -3.50
CA PRO A 322 3.26 -3.55 -2.74
C PRO A 322 3.19 -2.31 -1.84
N GLY A 323 3.44 -2.48 -0.54
CA GLY A 323 3.46 -1.38 0.44
C GLY A 323 2.12 -0.65 0.58
N GLY A 324 1.03 -1.40 0.40
CA GLY A 324 -0.35 -0.99 0.60
C GLY A 324 -0.95 -1.54 1.90
N VAL A 325 -2.27 -1.36 2.06
CA VAL A 325 -3.08 -2.33 2.82
C VAL A 325 -2.92 -3.71 2.17
N GLY A 326 -2.95 -4.79 2.96
CA GLY A 326 -2.97 -6.17 2.46
C GLY A 326 -1.86 -7.05 3.04
N PRO A 327 -1.91 -8.37 2.79
CA PRO A 327 -0.83 -9.28 3.17
C PRO A 327 0.47 -8.90 2.46
N GLY A 328 1.55 -8.80 3.24
CA GLY A 328 2.91 -8.59 2.74
C GLY A 328 3.67 -9.90 2.56
N ALA A 329 4.66 -9.91 1.67
CA ALA A 329 5.45 -11.10 1.33
C ALA A 329 6.16 -11.76 2.53
N GLY A 330 6.47 -11.00 3.59
CA GLY A 330 7.03 -11.55 4.83
C GLY A 330 6.12 -12.56 5.53
N LEU A 331 4.80 -12.50 5.33
CA LEU A 331 3.86 -13.47 5.89
C LEU A 331 3.97 -14.86 5.26
N LEU A 332 4.66 -15.00 4.13
CA LEU A 332 4.94 -16.31 3.53
C LEU A 332 5.99 -17.10 4.32
N CYS A 333 6.76 -16.41 5.19
CA CYS A 333 7.91 -16.96 5.91
C CYS A 333 7.69 -17.13 7.41
N VAL A 334 6.46 -17.03 7.91
CA VAL A 334 6.16 -17.21 9.34
C VAL A 334 5.59 -18.59 9.65
N ASP A 335 5.91 -19.15 10.81
CA ASP A 335 5.45 -20.46 11.27
C ASP A 335 4.31 -20.41 12.31
N GLY A 336 4.07 -21.60 12.92
CA GLY A 336 3.29 -21.93 14.12
C GLY A 336 3.32 -20.91 15.26
N GLU A 337 4.41 -20.16 15.40
CA GLU A 337 4.69 -19.30 16.56
C GLU A 337 4.88 -17.83 16.14
N GLY A 338 4.62 -17.50 14.88
CA GLY A 338 4.88 -16.18 14.32
C GLY A 338 6.39 -15.87 14.21
N GLN A 339 7.22 -16.90 14.24
CA GLN A 339 8.66 -16.82 14.05
C GLN A 339 9.02 -17.09 12.59
N ALA A 340 10.25 -16.80 12.20
CA ALA A 340 10.80 -17.22 10.92
C ALA A 340 10.67 -18.75 10.79
N GLY A 341 9.77 -19.18 9.91
CA GLY A 341 9.34 -20.56 9.82
C GLY A 341 10.25 -21.48 9.04
N ALA A 342 9.75 -22.71 8.83
CA ALA A 342 10.44 -23.73 8.03
C ALA A 342 10.86 -23.14 6.67
N PRO A 343 12.08 -23.43 6.19
CA PRO A 343 12.57 -22.88 4.93
C PRO A 343 11.65 -23.20 3.76
N ARG A 344 10.84 -22.23 3.34
CA ARG A 344 10.13 -22.25 2.06
C ARG A 344 11.00 -21.62 0.99
N PRO A 345 10.92 -22.06 -0.28
CA PRO A 345 11.65 -21.41 -1.36
C PRO A 345 11.38 -19.89 -1.41
N GLY A 346 12.41 -19.09 -1.09
CA GLY A 346 12.32 -17.62 -1.02
C GLY A 346 12.43 -17.03 0.39
N CYS A 347 12.35 -17.85 1.44
CA CYS A 347 12.56 -17.40 2.82
C CYS A 347 14.03 -17.56 3.24
N TRP A 348 14.59 -16.56 3.93
CA TRP A 348 15.90 -16.70 4.61
C TRP A 348 15.95 -16.07 5.99
N GLY A 349 16.96 -16.53 6.74
CA GLY A 349 17.76 -15.87 7.78
C GLY A 349 17.01 -15.27 8.98
N TRP A 350 15.99 -14.48 8.68
CA TRP A 350 15.24 -13.62 9.60
C TRP A 350 13.73 -13.59 9.28
N GLY A 351 13.20 -14.54 8.49
CA GLY A 351 11.80 -14.52 8.03
C GLY A 351 11.55 -13.50 6.91
N ASN A 352 12.64 -13.05 6.26
CA ASN A 352 12.52 -12.17 5.11
C ASN A 352 12.26 -13.03 3.87
N TYR A 353 11.27 -12.63 3.10
CA TYR A 353 10.97 -13.21 1.80
C TYR A 353 11.75 -12.45 0.70
N ARG A 354 12.34 -13.16 -0.27
CA ARG A 354 12.54 -12.60 -1.63
C ARG A 354 11.78 -13.47 -2.64
N PRO A 355 11.11 -12.79 -3.59
CA PRO A 355 10.38 -13.41 -4.69
C PRO A 355 11.25 -14.21 -5.64
#